data_AF-A0A7C6ZXR0-F1
#
_entry.id   AF-A0A7C6ZXR0-F1
#
_cell.length_a   1.000
_cell.length_b   1.000
_cell.length_c   1.000
_cell.angle_alpha   90.00
_cell.angle_beta   90.00
_cell.angle_gamma   90.00
#
_symmetry.space_group_name_H-M   'P 1'
#
loop_
_entity.id
_entity.type
_entity.pdbx_description
1 polymer ?
#
loop_
_entity_poly.entity_id
_entity_poly.type
_entity_poly.pdbx_seq_one_letter_code
_entity_poly.pdbx_strand_id
1 'polypeptide(L)'
;MVHENQQHGDTTTRRCFQRNGIVVMALIALTTLAVLLGALAGKPQPAAAAPSTDATACATVTAIPVAECNALVELHQNTGGAAWVNRTGWLDFGAPTAPCTWFGVVCSGGRVTELVLPGNHLSGTLPVSLGAFTALTRLRLENNALTGRIPGALCALTSALVEVDFAYNALFARTRSAAQCADALDPDWRATQTTKVTDLHPVEFYTNALRIAWTPISYTADGGYYEILGALDVSGPYSVVAQTADKTTASYLFTGLAPGKSYFFAVRTVTPPHGDQPNTLISDPALTVGATLAVAGARVLVAAYFPADNDLAPEIPYVVERFRRGTQFNHNVQVVL
;
A
#
# COMPACT_ATOMS: atom_id res chain seq x y z
N MET A 1 7.02 54.69 -30.89
CA MET A 1 7.78 55.23 -32.02
C MET A 1 9.25 55.24 -31.62
N VAL A 2 10.07 54.50 -32.40
CA VAL A 2 11.54 54.64 -32.59
C VAL A 2 12.40 54.23 -31.37
N HIS A 3 12.88 52.98 -31.32
CA HIS A 3 14.18 52.42 -31.84
C HIS A 3 15.35 52.65 -30.86
N GLU A 4 15.93 51.56 -30.31
CA GLU A 4 17.28 50.99 -30.63
C GLU A 4 18.45 51.91 -30.23
N ASN A 5 19.60 51.48 -29.70
CA ASN A 5 20.27 50.18 -29.64
C ASN A 5 21.46 50.30 -28.66
N GLN A 6 21.87 49.18 -28.05
CA GLN A 6 23.24 48.65 -27.97
C GLN A 6 23.59 47.93 -26.65
N GLN A 7 24.18 46.75 -26.87
CA GLN A 7 24.63 45.70 -25.96
C GLN A 7 25.97 46.03 -25.29
N HIS A 8 26.24 45.48 -24.10
CA HIS A 8 27.27 44.46 -23.81
C HIS A 8 27.54 44.35 -22.30
N GLY A 9 27.81 43.13 -21.82
CA GLY A 9 28.64 42.91 -20.63
C GLY A 9 27.99 42.12 -19.49
N ASP A 10 28.28 40.83 -19.49
CA ASP A 10 27.98 39.82 -18.47
C ASP A 10 28.75 40.03 -17.14
N THR A 11 28.32 39.30 -16.11
CA THR A 11 28.96 38.87 -14.86
C THR A 11 28.54 39.50 -13.53
N THR A 12 27.63 38.77 -12.87
CA THR A 12 27.75 38.21 -11.51
C THR A 12 28.18 39.11 -10.34
N THR A 13 27.31 39.12 -9.31
CA THR A 13 27.58 38.90 -7.87
C THR A 13 27.16 40.03 -6.91
N ARG A 14 26.15 39.69 -6.09
CA ARG A 14 25.87 40.07 -4.68
C ARG A 14 25.80 41.57 -4.31
N ARG A 15 24.59 42.00 -3.94
CA ARG A 15 24.40 42.93 -2.80
C ARG A 15 23.29 42.42 -1.88
N CYS A 16 23.68 42.09 -0.65
CA CYS A 16 22.79 41.97 0.49
C CYS A 16 22.16 43.33 0.81
N PHE A 17 20.85 43.36 1.03
CA PHE A 17 20.20 44.40 1.83
C PHE A 17 19.88 43.79 3.20
N GLN A 18 20.57 44.28 4.23
CA GLN A 18 20.15 44.15 5.61
C GLN A 18 19.00 45.13 5.88
N ARG A 19 17.99 44.68 6.64
CA ARG A 19 17.43 45.51 7.72
C ARG A 19 16.75 44.66 8.79
N ASN A 20 17.19 44.93 10.03
CA ASN A 20 16.60 44.58 11.33
C ASN A 20 16.73 43.08 11.71
N GLY A 21 17.54 42.65 12.69
CA GLY A 21 18.08 43.33 13.85
C GLY A 21 17.43 42.81 15.13
N ILE A 22 17.73 41.55 15.51
CA ILE A 22 17.68 41.08 16.90
C ILE A 22 18.93 40.23 17.12
N VAL A 23 19.83 40.75 17.94
CA VAL A 23 21.04 40.06 18.40
C VAL A 23 20.69 39.35 19.70
N VAL A 24 20.84 38.03 19.73
CA VAL A 24 21.07 37.28 20.98
C VAL A 24 22.34 36.46 20.78
N MET A 25 23.31 36.75 21.63
CA MET A 25 24.67 36.21 21.64
C MET A 25 24.68 34.69 21.85
N ALA A 26 25.38 33.98 20.97
CA ALA A 26 25.78 32.60 21.15
C ALA A 26 27.08 32.55 21.96
N LEU A 27 27.07 31.86 23.11
CA LEU A 27 28.30 31.38 23.76
C LEU A 27 28.60 29.98 23.24
N ILE A 28 29.71 29.84 22.51
CA ILE A 28 30.31 28.57 22.15
C ILE A 28 31.27 28.18 23.26
N ALA A 29 31.01 27.06 23.94
CA ALA A 29 32.01 26.33 24.71
C ALA A 29 32.17 24.94 24.07
N LEU A 30 33.19 24.78 23.23
CA LEU A 30 33.70 23.45 22.87
C LEU A 30 34.55 22.95 24.04
N THR A 31 34.14 21.86 24.68
CA THR A 31 35.08 20.87 25.21
C THR A 31 34.58 19.47 24.86
N THR A 32 35.49 18.69 24.30
CA THR A 32 35.33 17.33 23.78
C THR A 32 35.31 16.30 24.91
N LEU A 33 34.37 15.34 24.89
CA LEU A 33 34.72 13.93 25.09
C LEU A 33 33.65 13.01 24.50
N ALA A 34 34.12 12.05 23.72
CA ALA A 34 33.36 11.02 23.06
C ALA A 34 32.81 9.97 24.04
N VAL A 35 31.96 9.11 23.48
CA VAL A 35 31.49 7.81 23.98
C VAL A 35 30.15 7.85 24.73
N LEU A 36 29.07 7.89 23.94
CA LEU A 36 28.03 6.87 24.04
C LEU A 36 27.39 6.67 22.65
N LEU A 37 28.12 5.96 21.77
CA LEU A 37 27.48 5.21 20.71
C LEU A 37 26.75 4.05 21.40
N GLY A 38 25.44 4.19 21.56
CA GLY A 38 24.59 3.15 22.10
C GLY A 38 23.15 3.58 21.99
N ALA A 39 22.42 2.96 21.06
CA ALA A 39 20.99 3.11 20.79
C ALA A 39 20.57 4.04 19.63
N LEU A 40 21.28 3.97 18.50
CA LEU A 40 20.56 3.83 17.22
C LEU A 40 20.39 2.32 16.99
N ALA A 41 19.39 1.74 17.67
CA ALA A 41 18.83 0.49 17.19
C ALA A 41 18.15 0.84 15.87
N GLY A 42 18.92 0.70 14.77
CA GLY A 42 18.35 0.62 13.45
C GLY A 42 17.23 -0.41 13.54
N LYS A 43 16.02 -0.03 13.11
CA LYS A 43 15.03 -1.03 12.73
C LYS A 43 15.79 -2.07 11.89
N PRO A 44 15.62 -3.38 12.14
CA PRO A 44 16.15 -4.37 11.23
C PRO A 44 15.61 -3.99 9.85
N GLN A 45 16.49 -3.43 9.02
CA GLN A 45 16.32 -3.47 7.59
C GLN A 45 16.04 -4.95 7.32
N PRO A 46 14.92 -5.32 6.68
CA PRO A 46 14.74 -6.71 6.30
C PRO A 46 16.02 -7.08 5.60
N ALA A 47 16.74 -8.07 6.16
CA ALA A 47 17.98 -8.53 5.60
C ALA A 47 17.71 -8.69 4.11
N ALA A 48 18.50 -8.02 3.27
CA ALA A 48 18.43 -8.23 1.84
C ALA A 48 18.41 -9.75 1.68
N ALA A 49 17.28 -10.27 1.22
CA ALA A 49 17.02 -11.69 1.22
C ALA A 49 18.25 -12.34 0.59
N ALA A 50 18.90 -13.26 1.30
CA ALA A 50 19.95 -14.07 0.71
C ALA A 50 19.41 -14.57 -0.64
N PRO A 51 20.18 -14.51 -1.74
CA PRO A 51 19.68 -14.94 -3.04
C PRO A 51 19.12 -16.35 -2.85
N SER A 52 17.82 -16.49 -3.11
CA SER A 52 17.15 -17.78 -3.07
C SER A 52 17.94 -18.71 -4.00
N THR A 53 18.13 -19.96 -3.58
CA THR A 53 18.82 -21.01 -4.36
C THR A 53 18.22 -21.21 -5.76
N ASP A 54 17.05 -20.64 -6.02
CA ASP A 54 16.32 -20.70 -7.28
C ASP A 54 16.71 -19.59 -8.28
N ALA A 55 17.29 -18.47 -7.83
CA ALA A 55 17.74 -17.39 -8.74
C ALA A 55 18.87 -17.85 -9.69
N THR A 56 19.63 -18.87 -9.28
CA THR A 56 20.61 -19.56 -10.12
C THR A 56 19.99 -20.57 -11.10
N ALA A 57 18.77 -21.05 -10.85
CA ALA A 57 18.15 -22.09 -11.69
C ALA A 57 17.71 -21.56 -13.07
N CYS A 58 17.27 -20.30 -13.13
CA CYS A 58 16.96 -19.67 -14.41
C CYS A 58 18.19 -19.36 -15.28
N ALA A 59 19.42 -19.41 -14.73
CA ALA A 59 20.63 -19.16 -15.50
C ALA A 59 20.91 -20.26 -16.54
N THR A 60 20.40 -21.47 -16.34
CA THR A 60 20.56 -22.59 -17.27
C THR A 60 19.37 -22.75 -18.23
N VAL A 61 18.33 -21.94 -18.07
CA VAL A 61 17.15 -21.97 -18.94
C VAL A 61 17.48 -21.34 -20.29
N THR A 62 17.15 -22.06 -21.37
CA THR A 62 17.39 -21.63 -22.76
C THR A 62 16.10 -21.45 -23.55
N ALA A 63 14.96 -21.94 -23.05
CA ALA A 63 13.68 -21.89 -23.74
C ALA A 63 13.09 -20.47 -23.85
N ILE A 64 13.37 -19.62 -22.85
CA ILE A 64 12.96 -18.20 -22.79
C ILE A 64 14.07 -17.36 -22.16
N PRO A 65 14.03 -16.01 -22.27
CA PRO A 65 14.98 -15.15 -21.58
C PRO A 65 15.02 -15.38 -20.07
N VAL A 66 16.21 -15.30 -19.49
CA VAL A 66 16.43 -15.45 -18.04
C VAL A 66 15.55 -14.51 -17.22
N ALA A 67 15.31 -13.29 -17.69
CA ALA A 67 14.43 -12.33 -17.02
C ALA A 67 12.96 -12.78 -16.95
N GLU A 68 12.46 -13.42 -18.01
CA GLU A 68 11.10 -13.97 -18.04
C GLU A 68 11.00 -15.19 -17.10
N CYS A 69 12.02 -16.06 -17.09
CA CYS A 69 12.09 -17.17 -16.13
C CYS A 69 12.10 -16.66 -14.68
N ASN A 70 12.93 -15.67 -14.38
CA ASN A 70 13.00 -15.07 -13.04
C ASN A 70 11.66 -14.46 -12.62
N ALA A 71 10.94 -13.82 -13.55
CA ALA A 71 9.62 -13.25 -13.26
C ALA A 71 8.59 -14.33 -12.90
N LEU A 72 8.62 -15.49 -13.55
CA LEU A 72 7.77 -16.63 -13.17
C LEU A 72 8.14 -17.17 -11.78
N VAL A 73 9.43 -17.37 -11.50
CA VAL A 73 9.89 -17.82 -10.16
C VAL A 73 9.47 -16.85 -9.07
N GLU A 74 9.64 -15.54 -9.30
CA GLU A 74 9.22 -14.50 -8.36
C GLU A 74 7.70 -14.49 -8.17
N LEU A 75 6.91 -14.68 -9.23
CA LEU A 75 5.46 -14.81 -9.12
C LEU A 75 5.09 -15.99 -8.22
N HIS A 76 5.69 -17.15 -8.43
CA HIS A 76 5.48 -18.33 -7.60
C HIS A 76 5.83 -18.07 -6.13
N GLN A 77 6.97 -17.43 -5.86
CA GLN A 77 7.41 -17.13 -4.49
C GLN A 77 6.52 -16.07 -3.81
N ASN A 78 6.20 -14.97 -4.50
CA ASN A 78 5.46 -13.84 -3.94
C ASN A 78 3.97 -14.08 -3.78
N THR A 79 3.43 -15.11 -4.44
CA THR A 79 2.00 -15.41 -4.39
C THR A 79 1.69 -16.77 -3.76
N GLY A 80 2.59 -17.30 -2.94
CA GLY A 80 2.34 -18.48 -2.13
C GLY A 80 2.31 -19.80 -2.91
N GLY A 81 3.18 -19.95 -3.91
CA GLY A 81 3.22 -21.06 -4.87
C GLY A 81 3.13 -22.48 -4.31
N ALA A 82 3.63 -22.70 -3.10
CA ALA A 82 3.51 -23.99 -2.41
C ALA A 82 2.05 -24.37 -2.09
N ALA A 83 1.15 -23.38 -1.95
CA ALA A 83 -0.26 -23.52 -1.59
C ALA A 83 -1.21 -23.37 -2.79
N TRP A 84 -0.69 -23.14 -4.01
CA TRP A 84 -1.52 -23.09 -5.21
C TRP A 84 -2.23 -24.42 -5.46
N VAL A 85 -3.43 -24.37 -6.03
CA VAL A 85 -4.23 -25.57 -6.33
C VAL A 85 -3.53 -26.46 -7.35
N ASN A 86 -3.14 -25.86 -8.48
CA ASN A 86 -2.39 -26.50 -9.53
C ASN A 86 -1.04 -25.79 -9.71
N ARG A 87 0.01 -26.48 -9.29
CA ARG A 87 1.42 -26.08 -9.43
C ARG A 87 2.22 -27.09 -10.25
N THR A 88 1.54 -27.84 -11.13
CA THR A 88 2.18 -28.89 -11.93
C THR A 88 3.32 -28.31 -12.77
N GLY A 89 4.51 -28.91 -12.64
CA GLY A 89 5.72 -28.50 -13.35
C GLY A 89 6.41 -27.24 -12.81
N TRP A 90 5.77 -26.43 -11.96
CA TRP A 90 6.37 -25.21 -11.43
C TRP A 90 7.65 -25.50 -10.64
N LEU A 91 8.70 -24.74 -10.93
CA LEU A 91 10.06 -24.92 -10.39
C LEU A 91 10.73 -26.26 -10.76
N ASP A 92 10.13 -27.07 -11.65
CA ASP A 92 10.83 -28.18 -12.29
C ASP A 92 11.58 -27.66 -13.52
N PHE A 93 12.86 -27.38 -13.33
CA PHE A 93 13.77 -26.94 -14.39
C PHE A 93 14.34 -28.10 -15.21
N GLY A 94 14.11 -29.36 -14.80
CA GLY A 94 14.60 -30.54 -15.50
C GLY A 94 13.71 -30.96 -16.68
N ALA A 95 12.49 -30.44 -16.76
CA ALA A 95 11.55 -30.75 -17.83
C ALA A 95 12.02 -30.20 -19.20
N PRO A 96 11.81 -30.96 -20.30
CA PRO A 96 12.12 -30.47 -21.64
C PRO A 96 11.37 -29.16 -21.92
N THR A 97 12.09 -28.09 -22.30
CA THR A 97 11.54 -26.75 -22.58
C THR A 97 11.00 -25.98 -21.38
N ALA A 98 11.30 -26.38 -20.14
CA ALA A 98 11.01 -25.57 -18.95
C ALA A 98 11.52 -24.11 -19.13
N PRO A 99 10.75 -23.10 -18.70
CA PRO A 99 9.51 -23.16 -17.92
C PRO A 99 8.22 -23.24 -18.76
N CYS A 100 8.32 -23.46 -20.08
CA CYS A 100 7.15 -23.49 -20.98
C CYS A 100 6.23 -24.70 -20.76
N THR A 101 6.66 -25.67 -19.95
CA THR A 101 5.88 -26.82 -19.51
C THR A 101 5.13 -26.58 -18.20
N TRP A 102 5.36 -25.44 -17.54
CA TRP A 102 4.73 -25.14 -16.27
C TRP A 102 3.24 -24.87 -16.48
N PHE A 103 2.40 -25.37 -15.58
CA PHE A 103 0.96 -25.18 -15.68
C PHE A 103 0.61 -23.69 -15.81
N GLY A 104 -0.22 -23.36 -16.80
CA GLY A 104 -0.65 -21.98 -17.06
C GLY A 104 0.36 -21.12 -17.81
N VAL A 105 1.55 -21.63 -18.15
CA VAL A 105 2.55 -20.90 -18.93
C VAL A 105 2.54 -21.40 -20.38
N VAL A 106 2.37 -20.50 -21.34
CA VAL A 106 2.49 -20.80 -22.77
C VAL A 106 3.62 -19.97 -23.36
N CYS A 107 4.48 -20.61 -24.14
CA CYS A 107 5.56 -19.95 -24.85
C CYS A 107 5.41 -20.06 -26.37
N SER A 108 5.83 -19.02 -27.07
CA SER A 108 6.00 -19.02 -28.52
C SER A 108 7.19 -18.17 -28.93
N GLY A 109 7.94 -18.60 -29.96
CA GLY A 109 9.12 -17.88 -30.44
C GLY A 109 10.22 -17.68 -29.38
N GLY A 110 10.28 -18.57 -28.39
CA GLY A 110 11.23 -18.47 -27.28
C GLY A 110 10.90 -17.38 -26.26
N ARG A 111 9.62 -17.02 -26.09
CA ARG A 111 9.12 -16.07 -25.08
C ARG A 111 7.82 -16.55 -24.48
N VAL A 112 7.51 -16.10 -23.26
CA VAL A 112 6.20 -16.30 -22.65
C VAL A 112 5.17 -15.42 -23.36
N THR A 113 4.10 -16.05 -23.86
CA THR A 113 3.00 -15.39 -24.55
C THR A 113 1.69 -15.45 -23.78
N GLU A 114 1.48 -16.47 -22.94
CA GLU A 114 0.29 -16.53 -22.07
C GLU A 114 0.68 -16.95 -20.65
N LEU A 115 0.04 -16.31 -19.68
CA LEU A 115 0.08 -16.68 -18.27
C LEU A 115 -1.37 -16.76 -17.76
N VAL A 116 -1.86 -17.97 -17.52
CA VAL A 116 -3.26 -18.28 -17.23
C VAL A 116 -3.34 -19.11 -15.95
N LEU A 117 -3.63 -18.45 -14.83
CA LEU A 117 -3.72 -19.06 -13.50
C LEU A 117 -5.01 -18.67 -12.75
N PRO A 118 -6.20 -18.70 -13.39
CA PRO A 118 -7.43 -18.32 -12.72
C PRO A 118 -7.83 -19.34 -11.65
N GLY A 119 -8.44 -18.88 -10.55
CA GLY A 119 -8.99 -19.80 -9.54
C GLY A 119 -7.94 -20.65 -8.81
N ASN A 120 -6.66 -20.25 -8.83
CA ASN A 120 -5.55 -21.12 -8.44
C ASN A 120 -4.99 -20.85 -7.03
N HIS A 121 -5.73 -20.09 -6.22
CA HIS A 121 -5.38 -19.72 -4.84
C HIS A 121 -4.06 -18.94 -4.72
N LEU A 122 -3.70 -18.16 -5.74
CA LEU A 122 -2.56 -17.24 -5.62
C LEU A 122 -2.87 -16.21 -4.53
N SER A 123 -1.97 -16.06 -3.55
CA SER A 123 -2.14 -15.13 -2.43
C SER A 123 -0.87 -14.34 -2.16
N GLY A 124 -0.95 -13.01 -2.10
CA GLY A 124 0.20 -12.13 -1.97
C GLY A 124 0.22 -11.08 -3.07
N THR A 125 1.39 -10.51 -3.39
CA THR A 125 1.49 -9.37 -4.32
C THR A 125 2.03 -9.75 -5.68
N LEU A 126 1.54 -9.09 -6.73
CA LEU A 126 2.11 -9.22 -8.07
C LEU A 126 3.52 -8.62 -8.13
N PRO A 127 4.54 -9.36 -8.63
CA PRO A 127 5.89 -8.82 -8.74
C PRO A 127 6.02 -7.82 -9.87
N VAL A 128 6.92 -6.84 -9.70
CA VAL A 128 7.22 -5.83 -10.73
C VAL A 128 7.86 -6.47 -11.97
N SER A 129 8.55 -7.60 -11.79
CA SER A 129 9.22 -8.34 -12.86
C SER A 129 8.27 -8.93 -13.92
N LEU A 130 6.94 -8.98 -13.68
CA LEU A 130 5.97 -9.36 -14.71
C LEU A 130 6.07 -8.48 -15.96
N GLY A 131 6.59 -7.25 -15.85
CA GLY A 131 6.90 -6.40 -17.01
C GLY A 131 7.97 -6.95 -17.96
N ALA A 132 8.65 -8.06 -17.62
CA ALA A 132 9.63 -8.70 -18.50
C ALA A 132 8.99 -9.45 -19.68
N PHE A 133 7.71 -9.82 -19.58
CA PHE A 133 7.01 -10.60 -20.61
C PHE A 133 6.57 -9.72 -21.80
N THR A 134 7.54 -9.22 -22.57
CA THR A 134 7.30 -8.27 -23.68
C THR A 134 6.50 -8.85 -24.85
N ALA A 135 6.33 -10.17 -24.90
CA ALA A 135 5.51 -10.87 -25.90
C ALA A 135 4.18 -11.40 -25.32
N LEU A 136 3.82 -11.05 -24.08
CA LEU A 136 2.60 -11.51 -23.44
C LEU A 136 1.37 -10.96 -24.17
N THR A 137 0.47 -11.85 -24.55
CA THR A 137 -0.81 -11.53 -25.18
C THR A 137 -2.00 -11.84 -24.27
N ARG A 138 -1.85 -12.77 -23.33
CA ARG A 138 -2.89 -13.14 -22.37
C ARG A 138 -2.35 -13.21 -20.94
N LEU A 139 -3.01 -12.50 -20.03
CA LEU A 139 -2.74 -12.54 -18.59
C LEU A 139 -4.04 -12.72 -17.81
N ARG A 140 -4.26 -13.92 -17.28
CA ARG A 140 -5.48 -14.27 -16.53
C ARG A 140 -5.14 -14.69 -15.12
N LEU A 141 -5.52 -13.85 -14.16
CA LEU A 141 -5.23 -14.02 -12.73
C LEU A 141 -6.50 -13.86 -11.87
N GLU A 142 -7.68 -13.91 -12.49
CA GLU A 142 -8.95 -13.75 -11.82
C GLU A 142 -9.25 -14.86 -10.81
N ASN A 143 -10.16 -14.60 -9.88
CA ASN A 143 -10.60 -15.57 -8.86
C ASN A 143 -9.45 -16.08 -7.97
N ASN A 144 -8.53 -15.20 -7.61
CA ASN A 144 -7.41 -15.50 -6.70
C ASN A 144 -7.51 -14.63 -5.44
N ALA A 145 -6.56 -14.78 -4.52
CA ALA A 145 -6.43 -13.96 -3.32
C ALA A 145 -5.26 -12.95 -3.44
N LEU A 146 -5.03 -12.43 -4.64
CA LEU A 146 -3.98 -11.44 -4.87
C LEU A 146 -4.32 -10.13 -4.18
N THR A 147 -3.31 -9.51 -3.58
CA THR A 147 -3.38 -8.25 -2.82
C THR A 147 -2.35 -7.26 -3.36
N GLY A 148 -2.40 -6.04 -2.87
CA GLY A 148 -1.40 -5.04 -3.20
C GLY A 148 -1.65 -4.35 -4.54
N ARG A 149 -0.59 -3.76 -5.09
CA ARG A 149 -0.71 -2.88 -6.26
C ARG A 149 -0.59 -3.65 -7.56
N ILE A 150 -1.38 -3.25 -8.55
CA ILE A 150 -1.10 -3.61 -9.96
C ILE A 150 0.23 -2.94 -10.35
N PRO A 151 1.28 -3.71 -10.71
CA PRO A 151 2.57 -3.12 -11.03
C PRO A 151 2.52 -2.26 -12.28
N GLY A 152 3.03 -1.03 -12.19
CA GLY A 152 3.08 -0.12 -13.35
C GLY A 152 3.94 -0.64 -14.51
N ALA A 153 4.79 -1.65 -14.28
CA ALA A 153 5.55 -2.31 -15.33
C ALA A 153 4.65 -3.07 -16.32
N LEU A 154 3.47 -3.55 -15.90
CA LEU A 154 2.48 -4.15 -16.81
C LEU A 154 1.97 -3.15 -17.84
N CYS A 155 2.01 -1.85 -17.55
CA CYS A 155 1.60 -0.81 -18.47
C CYS A 155 2.47 -0.75 -19.73
N ALA A 156 3.74 -1.17 -19.62
CA ALA A 156 4.64 -1.25 -20.77
C ALA A 156 4.28 -2.39 -21.74
N LEU A 157 3.41 -3.32 -21.33
CA LEU A 157 2.98 -4.48 -22.12
C LEU A 157 1.67 -4.24 -22.90
N THR A 158 1.05 -3.09 -22.70
CA THR A 158 -0.28 -2.72 -23.26
C THR A 158 -0.41 -2.87 -24.77
N SER A 159 0.68 -2.80 -25.53
CA SER A 159 0.65 -2.92 -27.00
C SER A 159 0.53 -4.35 -27.52
N ALA A 160 0.89 -5.36 -26.69
CA ALA A 160 0.85 -6.78 -27.06
C ALA A 160 -0.29 -7.54 -26.38
N LEU A 161 -0.75 -7.06 -25.22
CA LEU A 161 -1.83 -7.68 -24.45
C LEU A 161 -3.17 -7.55 -25.17
N VAL A 162 -3.82 -8.69 -25.37
CA VAL A 162 -5.14 -8.85 -26.00
C VAL A 162 -6.20 -9.15 -24.94
N GLU A 163 -5.84 -9.90 -23.91
CA GLU A 163 -6.75 -10.33 -22.85
C GLU A 163 -6.06 -10.22 -21.50
N VAL A 164 -6.61 -9.39 -20.61
CA VAL A 164 -6.19 -9.29 -19.22
C VAL A 164 -7.40 -9.38 -18.33
N ASP A 165 -7.31 -10.20 -17.29
CA ASP A 165 -8.38 -10.34 -16.30
C ASP A 165 -7.79 -10.41 -14.88
N PHE A 166 -8.17 -9.41 -14.07
CA PHE A 166 -7.80 -9.31 -12.66
C PHE A 166 -8.99 -9.49 -11.72
N ALA A 167 -10.16 -9.87 -12.24
CA ALA A 167 -11.39 -9.86 -11.49
C ALA A 167 -11.33 -10.72 -10.22
N TYR A 168 -12.13 -10.33 -9.22
CA TYR A 168 -12.27 -11.06 -7.96
C TYR A 168 -10.93 -11.28 -7.26
N ASN A 169 -10.23 -10.19 -6.96
CA ASN A 169 -9.02 -10.17 -6.13
C ASN A 169 -9.13 -9.03 -5.11
N ALA A 170 -8.01 -8.63 -4.50
CA ALA A 170 -7.88 -7.46 -3.62
C ALA A 170 -6.80 -6.48 -4.14
N LEU A 171 -6.73 -6.33 -5.46
CA LEU A 171 -5.76 -5.47 -6.14
C LEU A 171 -6.20 -3.99 -6.10
N PHE A 172 -5.22 -3.07 -6.14
CA PHE A 172 -5.49 -1.65 -6.26
C PHE A 172 -4.43 -0.91 -7.10
N ALA A 173 -4.71 0.34 -7.45
CA ALA A 173 -3.78 1.23 -8.15
C ALA A 173 -3.58 2.50 -7.30
N ARG A 174 -2.32 2.93 -7.11
CA ARG A 174 -1.99 4.08 -6.26
C ARG A 174 -2.02 5.40 -7.01
N THR A 175 -1.52 5.42 -8.24
CA THR A 175 -1.40 6.64 -9.03
C THR A 175 -2.48 6.69 -10.08
N ARG A 176 -2.87 7.89 -10.49
CA ARG A 176 -3.79 8.09 -11.63
C ARG A 176 -3.26 7.41 -12.90
N SER A 177 -1.94 7.42 -13.12
CA SER A 177 -1.32 6.75 -14.26
C SER A 177 -1.45 5.23 -14.22
N ALA A 178 -1.20 4.60 -13.05
CA ALA A 178 -1.37 3.16 -12.89
C ALA A 178 -2.84 2.77 -12.98
N ALA A 179 -3.73 3.61 -12.44
CA ALA A 179 -5.18 3.46 -12.56
C ALA A 179 -5.62 3.45 -14.02
N GLN A 180 -5.26 4.48 -14.80
CA GLN A 180 -5.58 4.58 -16.24
C GLN A 180 -5.02 3.41 -17.05
N CYS A 181 -3.83 2.94 -16.68
CA CYS A 181 -3.23 1.76 -17.28
C CYS A 181 -4.02 0.50 -16.97
N ALA A 182 -4.38 0.26 -15.70
CA ALA A 182 -5.20 -0.88 -15.33
C ALA A 182 -6.57 -0.84 -16.02
N ASP A 183 -7.20 0.34 -16.10
CA ASP A 183 -8.46 0.55 -16.83
C ASP A 183 -8.31 0.28 -18.34
N ALA A 184 -7.11 0.45 -18.92
CA ALA A 184 -6.84 0.11 -20.31
C ALA A 184 -6.55 -1.38 -20.53
N LEU A 185 -6.01 -2.07 -19.51
CA LEU A 185 -5.72 -3.50 -19.56
C LEU A 185 -7.00 -4.34 -19.32
N ASP A 186 -7.74 -3.99 -18.28
CA ASP A 186 -8.97 -4.65 -17.84
C ASP A 186 -9.96 -3.55 -17.42
N PRO A 187 -10.90 -3.12 -18.27
CA PRO A 187 -11.77 -1.96 -18.00
C PRO A 187 -12.64 -2.05 -16.75
N ASP A 188 -13.01 -3.27 -16.34
CA ASP A 188 -13.96 -3.50 -15.25
C ASP A 188 -13.28 -3.99 -13.97
N TRP A 189 -11.94 -4.07 -13.94
CA TRP A 189 -11.17 -4.63 -12.85
C TRP A 189 -11.61 -4.13 -11.47
N ARG A 190 -11.90 -2.82 -11.34
CA ARG A 190 -12.30 -2.16 -10.08
C ARG A 190 -13.62 -2.65 -9.52
N ALA A 191 -14.52 -3.14 -10.37
CA ALA A 191 -15.86 -3.53 -9.99
C ALA A 191 -15.87 -4.79 -9.09
N THR A 192 -14.76 -5.52 -9.04
CA THR A 192 -14.66 -6.83 -8.36
C THR A 192 -13.48 -6.91 -7.39
N GLN A 193 -12.83 -5.79 -7.04
CA GLN A 193 -11.72 -5.79 -6.07
C GLN A 193 -12.21 -5.59 -4.63
N THR A 194 -11.84 -6.51 -3.75
CA THR A 194 -12.01 -6.38 -2.30
C THR A 194 -10.91 -5.47 -1.73
N THR A 195 -11.08 -4.16 -1.88
CA THR A 195 -10.07 -3.16 -1.47
C THR A 195 -10.26 -2.69 -0.03
N LYS A 196 -9.30 -1.92 0.48
CA LYS A 196 -9.44 -1.19 1.75
C LYS A 196 -10.43 -0.05 1.59
N VAL A 197 -11.18 0.27 2.64
CA VAL A 197 -12.00 1.49 2.68
C VAL A 197 -11.11 2.73 2.62
N THR A 198 -11.64 3.82 2.10
CA THR A 198 -10.94 5.12 2.06
C THR A 198 -11.64 6.11 2.98
N ASP A 199 -10.97 7.23 3.28
CA ASP A 199 -11.54 8.31 4.08
C ASP A 199 -12.07 7.87 5.46
N LEU A 200 -11.36 6.96 6.13
CA LEU A 200 -11.75 6.49 7.47
C LEU A 200 -11.41 7.54 8.54
N HIS A 201 -12.42 8.13 9.18
CA HIS A 201 -12.25 9.17 10.19
C HIS A 201 -13.38 9.21 11.23
N PRO A 202 -13.16 9.73 12.45
CA PRO A 202 -14.23 10.04 13.39
C PRO A 202 -15.07 11.23 12.92
N VAL A 203 -16.39 11.13 13.06
CA VAL A 203 -17.36 12.14 12.62
C VAL A 203 -18.22 12.71 13.76
N GLU A 204 -18.44 11.96 14.84
CA GLU A 204 -19.21 12.40 16.00
C GLU A 204 -18.52 12.00 17.30
N PHE A 205 -18.50 12.92 18.26
CA PHE A 205 -17.80 12.77 19.53
C PHE A 205 -18.76 12.96 20.69
N TYR A 206 -18.80 11.98 21.60
CA TYR A 206 -19.57 12.03 22.83
C TYR A 206 -18.65 11.76 24.03
N THR A 207 -19.18 11.97 25.24
CA THR A 207 -18.46 11.67 26.48
C THR A 207 -18.14 10.18 26.62
N ASN A 208 -19.02 9.30 26.14
CA ASN A 208 -18.89 7.84 26.26
C ASN A 208 -19.09 7.09 24.93
N ALA A 209 -19.01 7.79 23.81
CA ALA A 209 -19.26 7.22 22.50
C ALA A 209 -18.47 7.97 21.41
N LEU A 210 -18.23 7.29 20.31
CA LEU A 210 -17.53 7.83 19.15
C LEU A 210 -18.11 7.21 17.88
N ARG A 211 -18.47 8.04 16.89
CA ARG A 211 -18.82 7.55 15.55
C ARG A 211 -17.63 7.69 14.63
N ILE A 212 -17.27 6.61 13.95
CA ILE A 212 -16.34 6.62 12.80
C ILE A 212 -17.13 6.44 11.51
N ALA A 213 -16.65 7.04 10.43
CA ALA A 213 -17.19 6.90 9.08
C ALA A 213 -16.07 6.65 8.07
N TRP A 214 -16.43 6.06 6.94
CA TRP A 214 -15.52 5.78 5.82
C TRP A 214 -16.28 5.81 4.50
N THR A 215 -15.56 5.89 3.40
CA THR A 215 -16.09 5.66 2.06
C THR A 215 -16.10 4.15 1.77
N PRO A 216 -17.28 3.54 1.53
CA PRO A 216 -17.39 2.14 1.15
C PRO A 216 -16.64 1.83 -0.15
N ILE A 217 -16.19 0.59 -0.31
CA ILE A 217 -15.61 0.13 -1.57
C ILE A 217 -16.67 0.05 -2.67
N SER A 218 -16.25 0.14 -3.93
CA SER A 218 -17.17 0.05 -5.07
C SER A 218 -17.77 -1.34 -5.26
N TYR A 219 -17.03 -2.39 -4.91
CA TYR A 219 -17.47 -3.77 -5.06
C TYR A 219 -18.36 -4.23 -3.89
N THR A 220 -19.67 -4.16 -4.09
CA THR A 220 -20.69 -4.54 -3.09
C THR A 220 -21.46 -5.81 -3.44
N ALA A 221 -21.28 -6.34 -4.65
CA ALA A 221 -21.83 -7.62 -5.05
C ALA A 221 -21.17 -8.79 -4.28
N ASP A 222 -21.79 -9.96 -4.40
CA ASP A 222 -21.33 -11.23 -3.80
C ASP A 222 -21.21 -11.23 -2.26
N GLY A 223 -21.99 -10.37 -1.62
CA GLY A 223 -22.08 -10.28 -0.16
C GLY A 223 -20.80 -9.75 0.47
N GLY A 224 -20.55 -10.17 1.70
CA GLY A 224 -19.45 -9.69 2.53
C GLY A 224 -19.79 -8.45 3.34
N TYR A 225 -18.80 -7.93 4.06
CA TYR A 225 -18.98 -6.96 5.14
C TYR A 225 -17.68 -6.25 5.49
N TYR A 226 -17.76 -5.25 6.35
CA TYR A 226 -16.60 -4.66 7.00
C TYR A 226 -16.40 -5.26 8.39
N GLU A 227 -15.18 -5.66 8.70
CA GLU A 227 -14.75 -5.91 10.06
C GLU A 227 -14.15 -4.64 10.64
N ILE A 228 -14.62 -4.29 11.83
CA ILE A 228 -14.18 -3.13 12.58
C ILE A 228 -13.36 -3.64 13.74
N LEU A 229 -12.10 -3.24 13.78
CA LEU A 229 -11.14 -3.63 14.80
C LEU A 229 -10.86 -2.47 15.75
N GLY A 230 -10.64 -2.78 17.02
CA GLY A 230 -10.31 -1.82 18.07
C GLY A 230 -9.02 -2.19 18.79
N ALA A 231 -8.29 -1.16 19.21
CA ALA A 231 -7.11 -1.24 20.07
C ALA A 231 -7.04 -0.05 21.04
N LEU A 232 -6.30 -0.24 22.14
CA LEU A 232 -6.01 0.82 23.13
C LEU A 232 -4.62 1.46 22.93
N ASP A 233 -3.82 0.93 22.02
CA ASP A 233 -2.51 1.43 21.63
C ASP A 233 -2.38 1.43 20.11
N VAL A 234 -1.65 2.40 19.57
CA VAL A 234 -1.43 2.56 18.12
C VAL A 234 -0.78 1.32 17.49
N SER A 235 0.07 0.63 18.24
CA SER A 235 0.74 -0.61 17.83
C SER A 235 -0.12 -1.87 17.99
N GLY A 236 -1.33 -1.73 18.52
CA GLY A 236 -2.25 -2.83 18.79
C GLY A 236 -2.07 -3.46 20.18
N PRO A 237 -2.50 -4.71 20.38
CA PRO A 237 -3.13 -5.58 19.38
C PRO A 237 -4.50 -5.06 18.93
N TYR A 238 -4.78 -5.17 17.64
CA TYR A 238 -6.11 -4.93 17.08
C TYR A 238 -6.93 -6.21 17.14
N SER A 239 -8.17 -6.11 17.62
CA SER A 239 -9.12 -7.23 17.68
C SER A 239 -10.44 -6.82 17.06
N VAL A 240 -11.15 -7.77 16.42
CA VAL A 240 -12.47 -7.50 15.84
C VAL A 240 -13.43 -7.19 16.99
N VAL A 241 -14.00 -5.98 16.97
CA VAL A 241 -14.95 -5.49 17.97
C VAL A 241 -16.36 -5.37 17.40
N ALA A 242 -16.49 -5.27 16.07
CA ALA A 242 -17.77 -5.24 15.39
C ALA A 242 -17.65 -5.69 13.93
N GLN A 243 -18.81 -5.99 13.35
CA GLN A 243 -18.97 -6.34 11.95
C GLN A 243 -20.19 -5.60 11.38
N THR A 244 -20.10 -5.07 10.17
CA THR A 244 -21.27 -4.48 9.49
C THR A 244 -22.15 -5.55 8.86
N ALA A 245 -23.40 -5.20 8.54
CA ALA A 245 -24.31 -6.11 7.85
C ALA A 245 -23.85 -6.41 6.41
N ASP A 246 -23.30 -5.40 5.75
CA ASP A 246 -22.85 -5.48 4.37
C ASP A 246 -21.72 -4.49 4.07
N LYS A 247 -21.27 -4.49 2.80
CA LYS A 247 -20.27 -3.57 2.27
C LYS A 247 -20.81 -2.18 1.89
N THR A 248 -22.11 -1.88 2.09
CA THR A 248 -22.69 -0.55 1.83
C THR A 248 -22.64 0.36 3.07
N THR A 249 -22.49 -0.25 4.25
CA THR A 249 -22.39 0.48 5.52
C THR A 249 -21.17 1.41 5.53
N ALA A 250 -21.39 2.69 5.86
CA ALA A 250 -20.36 3.74 5.79
C ALA A 250 -19.98 4.33 7.16
N SER A 251 -20.56 3.84 8.27
CA SER A 251 -20.22 4.33 9.61
C SER A 251 -20.53 3.32 10.70
N TYR A 252 -19.90 3.50 11.86
CA TYR A 252 -20.17 2.72 13.06
C TYR A 252 -20.08 3.58 14.33
N LEU A 253 -21.03 3.40 15.25
CA LEU A 253 -21.07 4.09 16.54
C LEU A 253 -20.60 3.16 17.66
N PHE A 254 -19.47 3.47 18.26
CA PHE A 254 -19.01 2.84 19.49
C PHE A 254 -19.66 3.51 20.70
N THR A 255 -20.13 2.71 21.65
CA THR A 255 -20.74 3.19 22.89
C THR A 255 -20.06 2.54 24.10
N GLY A 256 -20.25 3.11 25.30
CA GLY A 256 -19.64 2.59 26.53
C GLY A 256 -18.14 2.86 26.65
N LEU A 257 -17.60 3.79 25.88
CA LEU A 257 -16.20 4.19 25.93
C LEU A 257 -15.94 4.99 27.22
N ALA A 258 -14.79 4.76 27.85
CA ALA A 258 -14.34 5.56 28.99
C ALA A 258 -14.02 7.00 28.54
N PRO A 259 -14.53 8.04 29.23
CA PRO A 259 -14.31 9.43 28.87
C PRO A 259 -12.83 9.87 28.90
N GLY A 260 -12.45 10.79 28.03
CA GLY A 260 -11.09 11.35 27.95
C GLY A 260 -10.02 10.33 27.54
N LYS A 261 -10.42 9.22 26.89
CA LYS A 261 -9.52 8.18 26.39
C LYS A 261 -9.45 8.21 24.86
N SER A 262 -8.25 7.92 24.34
CA SER A 262 -8.00 7.63 22.93
C SER A 262 -8.26 6.16 22.63
N TYR A 263 -8.82 5.90 21.46
CA TYR A 263 -9.09 4.57 20.92
C TYR A 263 -8.62 4.53 19.47
N PHE A 264 -7.99 3.43 19.11
CA PHE A 264 -7.47 3.20 17.76
C PHE A 264 -8.39 2.21 17.06
N PHE A 265 -8.79 2.55 15.85
CA PHE A 265 -9.72 1.74 15.08
C PHE A 265 -9.12 1.37 13.75
N ALA A 266 -9.48 0.18 13.29
CA ALA A 266 -9.21 -0.26 11.94
C ALA A 266 -10.48 -0.75 11.27
N VAL A 267 -10.60 -0.56 9.97
CA VAL A 267 -11.68 -1.12 9.17
C VAL A 267 -11.08 -1.86 7.99
N ARG A 268 -11.42 -3.15 7.86
CA ARG A 268 -11.03 -3.97 6.71
C ARG A 268 -12.26 -4.56 6.04
N THR A 269 -12.16 -4.79 4.74
CA THR A 269 -13.24 -5.38 3.95
C THR A 269 -13.05 -6.88 3.88
N VAL A 270 -14.14 -7.62 4.01
CA VAL A 270 -14.18 -9.07 3.88
C VAL A 270 -15.18 -9.44 2.78
N THR A 271 -14.73 -10.22 1.81
CA THR A 271 -15.58 -10.89 0.83
C THR A 271 -15.44 -12.40 1.03
N PRO A 272 -16.48 -13.09 1.50
CA PRO A 272 -16.49 -14.55 1.60
C PRO A 272 -16.31 -15.23 0.24
N PRO A 273 -16.00 -16.54 0.21
CA PRO A 273 -16.01 -17.32 -1.03
C PRO A 273 -17.39 -17.25 -1.70
N HIS A 274 -17.41 -17.16 -3.02
CA HIS A 274 -18.63 -17.04 -3.82
C HIS A 274 -18.34 -17.43 -5.27
N GLY A 275 -19.33 -18.00 -5.98
CA GLY A 275 -19.19 -18.37 -7.39
C GLY A 275 -17.90 -19.16 -7.66
N ASP A 276 -17.08 -18.63 -8.57
CA ASP A 276 -15.78 -19.19 -8.97
C ASP A 276 -14.60 -18.69 -8.11
N GLN A 277 -14.83 -17.81 -7.12
CA GLN A 277 -13.84 -17.36 -6.14
C GLN A 277 -13.85 -18.29 -4.91
N PRO A 278 -12.87 -19.19 -4.76
CA PRO A 278 -12.84 -20.15 -3.65
C PRO A 278 -12.30 -19.56 -2.33
N ASN A 279 -11.69 -18.37 -2.37
CA ASN A 279 -11.01 -17.78 -1.23
C ASN A 279 -11.89 -16.77 -0.49
N THR A 280 -11.68 -16.65 0.82
CA THR A 280 -12.09 -15.44 1.55
C THR A 280 -11.09 -14.35 1.23
N LEU A 281 -11.55 -13.23 0.68
CA LEU A 281 -10.72 -12.07 0.43
C LEU A 281 -10.81 -11.11 1.60
N ILE A 282 -9.66 -10.72 2.13
CA ILE A 282 -9.56 -9.76 3.24
C ILE A 282 -8.59 -8.66 2.79
N SER A 283 -9.05 -7.41 2.83
CA SER A 283 -8.20 -6.28 2.48
C SER A 283 -7.26 -5.86 3.61
N ASP A 284 -6.21 -5.11 3.26
CA ASP A 284 -5.43 -4.38 4.25
C ASP A 284 -6.34 -3.44 5.06
N PRO A 285 -6.15 -3.32 6.37
CA PRO A 285 -6.97 -2.42 7.18
C PRO A 285 -6.68 -0.95 6.88
N ALA A 286 -7.73 -0.14 6.75
CA ALA A 286 -7.64 1.30 6.95
C ALA A 286 -7.55 1.58 8.45
N LEU A 287 -6.70 2.53 8.87
CA LEU A 287 -6.46 2.87 10.26
C LEU A 287 -6.94 4.28 10.56
N THR A 288 -7.47 4.48 11.76
CA THR A 288 -7.89 5.79 12.24
C THR A 288 -7.82 5.85 13.76
N VAL A 289 -7.88 7.06 14.29
CA VAL A 289 -7.86 7.28 15.73
C VAL A 289 -8.93 8.28 16.15
N GLY A 290 -9.55 8.03 17.29
CA GLY A 290 -10.49 8.96 17.90
C GLY A 290 -10.30 9.05 19.40
N ALA A 291 -10.78 10.15 19.99
CA ALA A 291 -10.78 10.33 21.44
C ALA A 291 -12.18 10.70 21.91
N THR A 292 -12.60 10.18 23.05
CA THR A 292 -13.86 10.58 23.69
C THR A 292 -13.73 11.93 24.38
N LEU A 293 -14.85 12.64 24.52
CA LEU A 293 -14.88 13.89 25.28
C LEU A 293 -14.63 13.62 26.77
N ALA A 294 -13.90 14.51 27.44
CA ALA A 294 -13.68 14.44 28.87
C ALA A 294 -14.92 14.90 29.66
N VAL A 295 -15.12 14.36 30.87
CA VAL A 295 -16.27 14.68 31.73
C VAL A 295 -16.08 16.08 32.33
N ALA A 296 -16.72 17.08 31.70
CA ALA A 296 -16.80 18.51 32.05
C ALA A 296 -15.56 19.40 31.76
N GLY A 297 -15.75 20.43 30.93
CA GLY A 297 -14.86 21.61 30.78
C GLY A 297 -13.54 21.39 30.04
N ALA A 298 -13.05 20.17 29.92
CA ALA A 298 -11.82 19.85 29.21
C ALA A 298 -12.06 19.72 27.69
N ARG A 299 -11.51 20.66 26.91
CA ARG A 299 -11.42 20.56 25.45
C ARG A 299 -10.29 19.60 25.12
N VAL A 300 -10.58 18.42 24.58
CA VAL A 300 -9.56 17.55 23.98
C VAL A 300 -9.39 17.99 22.53
N LEU A 301 -8.28 18.66 22.21
CA LEU A 301 -7.94 18.92 20.82
C LEU A 301 -7.35 17.64 20.25
N VAL A 302 -8.08 16.96 19.38
CA VAL A 302 -7.61 15.79 18.63
C VAL A 302 -7.04 16.27 17.30
N ALA A 303 -5.71 16.27 17.17
CA ALA A 303 -5.04 16.45 15.89
C ALA A 303 -4.82 15.08 15.26
N ALA A 304 -5.83 14.58 14.54
CA ALA A 304 -5.73 13.34 13.78
C ALA A 304 -5.25 13.65 12.35
N TYR A 305 -4.20 12.97 11.92
CA TYR A 305 -3.73 13.03 10.54
C TYR A 305 -4.43 11.93 9.75
N PHE A 306 -5.35 12.30 8.87
CA PHE A 306 -6.00 11.38 7.95
C PHE A 306 -5.29 11.47 6.61
N PRO A 307 -4.35 10.57 6.29
CA PRO A 307 -3.83 10.51 4.94
C PRO A 307 -4.99 10.04 4.05
N ALA A 308 -5.48 10.93 3.18
CA ALA A 308 -6.47 10.60 2.15
C ALA A 308 -6.06 9.37 1.32
N ASP A 309 -4.75 9.10 1.26
CA ASP A 309 -4.16 7.86 0.77
C ASP A 309 -3.23 7.29 1.85
N ASN A 310 -3.63 6.18 2.49
CA ASN A 310 -3.00 5.49 3.62
C ASN A 310 -1.51 5.04 3.43
N ASP A 311 -0.81 5.56 2.41
CA ASP A 311 0.57 5.24 2.05
C ASP A 311 1.60 6.27 2.55
N LEU A 312 1.17 7.30 3.28
CA LEU A 312 2.04 8.25 3.99
C LEU A 312 2.27 7.87 5.46
N ALA A 313 1.88 6.66 5.87
CA ALA A 313 2.16 6.13 7.20
C ALA A 313 3.64 6.26 7.64
N PRO A 314 4.66 6.11 6.74
CA PRO A 314 6.06 6.35 7.10
C PRO A 314 6.41 7.81 7.41
N GLU A 315 5.65 8.78 6.88
CA GLU A 315 5.86 10.23 7.04
C GLU A 315 5.16 10.79 8.30
N ILE A 316 4.33 9.97 8.96
CA ILE A 316 3.60 10.32 10.19
C ILE A 316 4.53 10.92 11.27
N PRO A 317 5.72 10.34 11.58
CA PRO A 317 6.61 10.92 12.59
C PRO A 317 7.08 12.35 12.25
N TYR A 318 7.26 12.66 10.97
CA TYR A 318 7.69 13.98 10.50
C TYR A 318 6.57 15.03 10.65
N VAL A 319 5.33 14.67 10.29
CA VAL A 319 4.15 15.53 10.46
C VAL A 319 3.92 15.88 11.94
N VAL A 320 4.09 14.90 12.83
CA VAL A 320 3.96 15.07 14.30
C VAL A 320 4.96 16.06 14.84
N GLU A 321 6.24 15.91 14.48
CA GLU A 321 7.32 16.75 15.00
C GLU A 321 7.10 18.22 14.59
N ARG A 322 6.60 18.45 13.37
CA ARG A 322 6.23 19.79 12.90
C ARG A 322 5.05 20.37 13.70
N PHE A 323 4.05 19.56 14.02
CA PHE A 323 2.88 19.99 14.79
C PHE A 323 3.25 20.30 16.25
N ARG A 324 4.03 19.42 16.90
CA ARG A 324 4.52 19.61 18.29
C ARG A 324 5.35 20.89 18.44
N ARG A 325 6.17 21.24 17.46
CA ARG A 325 6.93 22.51 17.47
C ARG A 325 6.02 23.74 17.33
N GLY A 326 4.84 23.61 16.74
CA GLY A 326 3.87 24.70 16.61
C GLY A 326 2.92 24.88 17.80
N THR A 327 2.75 23.87 18.66
CA THR A 327 1.69 23.83 19.69
C THR A 327 2.16 23.87 21.14
N GLN A 328 3.39 24.35 21.43
CA GLN A 328 4.02 24.31 22.77
C GLN A 328 3.23 24.96 23.95
N PHE A 329 2.06 25.57 23.75
CA PHE A 329 1.38 26.39 24.76
C PHE A 329 0.06 25.84 25.35
N ASN A 330 -0.36 24.60 25.09
CA ASN A 330 -1.63 24.12 25.67
C ASN A 330 -1.58 22.66 26.16
N HIS A 331 -1.64 22.50 27.48
CA HIS A 331 -1.67 21.22 28.21
C HIS A 331 -2.96 20.42 28.00
N ASN A 332 -3.99 21.00 27.36
CA ASN A 332 -5.22 20.31 26.99
C ASN A 332 -5.19 19.77 25.54
N VAL A 333 -4.06 19.85 24.86
CA VAL A 333 -3.88 19.32 23.49
C VAL A 333 -3.31 17.91 23.56
N GLN A 334 -4.04 16.93 23.03
CA GLN A 334 -3.54 15.57 22.83
C GLN A 334 -3.27 15.36 21.34
N VAL A 335 -2.00 15.19 20.97
CA VAL A 335 -1.65 14.73 19.63
C VAL A 335 -1.94 13.24 19.60
N VAL A 336 -3.04 12.88 18.96
CA VAL A 336 -3.43 11.49 18.79
C VAL A 336 -3.15 11.13 17.34
N LEU A 337 -2.14 10.28 17.16
CA LEU A 337 -1.71 9.74 15.88
C LEU A 337 -2.67 8.68 15.37
#